data_AF-A0AAV0BLT1-F1
#
_entry.id   AF-A0AAV0BLT1-F1
#
_cell.length_a   1.000
_cell.length_b   1.000
_cell.length_c   1.000
_cell.angle_alpha   90.00
_cell.angle_beta   90.00
_cell.angle_gamma   90.00
#
_symmetry.space_group_name_H-M   'P 1'
#
loop_
_entity.id
_entity.type
_entity.pdbx_description
1 polymer ?
#
loop_
_entity_poly.entity_id
_entity_poly.type
_entity_poly.pdbx_seq_one_letter_code
_entity_poly.pdbx_strand_id
1 'polypeptide(L)'
;MFDKAYSSEKTIDSRFEQVHKADKRSKQNERKGLSDGLIDEVKEVEEYHSDSSSDEDEDLKNFPPGLSYPLLTQSSSVTPSSESTNLTSLETSKPRRLSLRQRFKLLKWRESSFLRDREKLLRVSILVLLSLLVLITLFKLSLGLKSPSELVNLIEGTDSLIENRDGDGDGTMFDTHCLEASDGSIYATFIRVGASIQSLLVKDRFGKFRDVVLGYDDTSRYLSDEVTPRFGSIVGRYANRIKNSSFSIPTHPHRIYYTDPNEHKGQNTLHGGEPGWDKRAFKIESKNASYISFTFTDEDGEQGFPSKVFTRVEYWLLRRGRWKIRMTAEADGETPIMLSSHVYWNLDAYNSDGSASDHKLRINAPRHIVVDGILIPTGQIESVVGTPLNFLEPKTIGSDFNSTYGLCGSGCNGYDNALIYDSDRSIDEPAMEMWSSNSGIKMSVKTDQKSVQIYSCNSISTDGLRFARKSSQSEHSNQFYENHSCVVIEQQGFIDGINNYKSWSKTVDGFKTDEQIYGPNKSFEWNSVYEFSV
;
A
#
# COMPACT_ATOMS: atom_id res chain seq x y z
N MET A 1 40.00 -18.54 0.40
CA MET A 1 38.67 -19.04 0.78
C MET A 1 37.72 -18.85 -0.41
N PHE A 2 38.16 -19.37 -1.55
CA PHE A 2 37.48 -19.52 -2.84
C PHE A 2 37.69 -21.02 -3.18
N ASP A 3 36.71 -21.66 -3.81
CA ASP A 3 36.60 -23.12 -4.13
C ASP A 3 35.66 -23.98 -3.29
N LYS A 4 34.41 -23.53 -3.06
CA LYS A 4 33.29 -24.44 -2.71
C LYS A 4 31.92 -24.10 -3.33
N ALA A 5 31.91 -23.47 -4.50
CA ALA A 5 30.66 -23.14 -5.22
C ALA A 5 30.52 -23.77 -6.61
N TYR A 6 31.24 -24.86 -6.92
CA TYR A 6 31.25 -25.46 -8.27
C TYR A 6 30.92 -26.97 -8.32
N SER A 7 30.21 -27.50 -7.32
CA SER A 7 29.92 -28.95 -7.22
C SER A 7 28.43 -29.31 -7.06
N SER A 8 27.50 -28.36 -7.08
CA SER A 8 26.06 -28.66 -6.98
C SER A 8 25.31 -28.69 -8.31
N GLU A 9 25.94 -28.30 -9.43
CA GLU A 9 25.27 -28.22 -10.75
C GLU A 9 25.37 -29.50 -11.60
N LYS A 10 26.04 -30.57 -11.16
CA LYS A 10 26.19 -31.81 -11.96
C LYS A 10 25.40 -33.04 -11.48
N THR A 11 24.55 -32.90 -10.48
CA THR A 11 23.78 -34.05 -9.92
C THR A 11 22.29 -34.02 -10.29
N ILE A 12 21.82 -32.96 -10.97
CA ILE A 12 20.41 -32.83 -11.39
C ILE A 12 20.20 -33.38 -12.82
N ASP A 13 21.22 -33.34 -13.67
CA ASP A 13 21.11 -33.76 -15.09
C ASP A 13 21.10 -35.29 -15.31
N SER A 14 21.54 -36.10 -14.35
CA SER A 14 21.52 -37.57 -14.49
C SER A 14 20.22 -38.24 -14.02
N ARG A 15 19.30 -37.49 -13.38
CA ARG A 15 17.98 -37.99 -12.97
C ARG A 15 16.87 -37.72 -13.98
N PHE A 16 17.10 -36.84 -14.96
CA PHE A 16 16.14 -36.56 -16.04
C PHE A 16 16.19 -37.57 -17.20
N GLU A 17 17.32 -38.27 -17.41
CA GLU A 17 17.45 -39.26 -18.49
C GLU A 17 16.86 -40.66 -18.18
N GLN A 18 16.56 -40.99 -16.92
CA GLN A 18 15.95 -42.30 -16.58
C GLN A 18 14.41 -42.30 -16.59
N VAL A 19 13.76 -41.14 -16.45
CA VAL A 19 12.28 -41.04 -16.46
C VAL A 19 11.71 -41.08 -17.89
N HIS A 20 12.49 -40.67 -18.90
CA HIS A 20 12.08 -40.67 -20.30
C HIS A 20 12.14 -42.04 -21.02
N LYS A 21 12.62 -43.10 -20.37
CA LYS A 21 12.58 -44.47 -20.91
C LYS A 21 11.45 -45.34 -20.35
N ALA A 22 10.76 -44.91 -19.29
CA ALA A 22 9.65 -45.66 -18.70
C ALA A 22 8.28 -45.31 -19.32
N ASP A 23 8.10 -44.08 -19.80
CA ASP A 23 6.79 -43.58 -20.27
C ASP A 23 6.48 -43.94 -21.75
N LYS A 24 7.45 -44.50 -22.48
CA LYS A 24 7.25 -45.05 -23.84
C LYS A 24 6.76 -46.50 -23.87
N ARG A 25 6.56 -47.15 -22.71
CA ARG A 25 6.02 -48.53 -22.62
C ARG A 25 4.57 -48.64 -22.13
N SER A 26 3.96 -47.58 -21.59
CA SER A 26 2.55 -47.64 -21.14
C SER A 26 1.55 -47.18 -22.21
N LYS A 27 1.94 -46.31 -23.15
CA LYS A 27 1.05 -45.74 -24.18
C LYS A 27 0.81 -46.63 -25.42
N GLN A 28 1.17 -47.92 -25.37
CA GLN A 28 0.92 -48.86 -26.46
C GLN A 28 -0.16 -49.92 -26.17
N ASN A 29 -0.81 -49.88 -24.99
CA ASN A 29 -1.80 -50.89 -24.59
C ASN A 29 -3.26 -50.39 -24.39
N GLU A 30 -3.58 -49.11 -24.64
CA GLU A 30 -4.95 -48.58 -24.48
C GLU A 30 -5.61 -48.10 -25.79
N ARG A 31 -5.15 -48.60 -26.94
CA ARG A 31 -5.86 -48.46 -28.22
C ARG A 31 -6.24 -49.83 -28.77
N LYS A 32 -7.13 -50.53 -28.07
CA LYS A 32 -7.95 -51.63 -28.58
C LYS A 32 -9.16 -51.79 -27.66
N GLY A 33 -10.28 -51.15 -28.01
CA GLY A 33 -11.56 -51.38 -27.35
C GLY A 33 -12.56 -50.29 -27.65
N LEU A 34 -13.73 -50.72 -28.14
CA LEU A 34 -14.98 -49.99 -28.32
C LEU A 34 -15.13 -49.10 -29.56
N SER A 35 -15.58 -49.74 -30.64
CA SER A 35 -16.59 -49.21 -31.55
C SER A 35 -17.99 -49.66 -31.09
N ASP A 36 -18.99 -48.92 -31.58
CA ASP A 36 -20.42 -49.27 -31.77
C ASP A 36 -21.43 -48.53 -30.87
N GLY A 37 -22.39 -47.86 -31.54
CA GLY A 37 -23.66 -47.41 -30.97
C GLY A 37 -24.09 -46.01 -31.39
N LEU A 38 -24.99 -45.92 -32.38
CA LEU A 38 -25.55 -44.71 -33.02
C LEU A 38 -27.01 -44.48 -32.53
N ILE A 39 -27.56 -43.25 -32.73
CA ILE A 39 -29.01 -42.90 -32.94
C ILE A 39 -29.84 -42.65 -31.63
N ASP A 40 -30.66 -41.60 -31.39
CA ASP A 40 -31.51 -40.71 -32.21
C ASP A 40 -31.90 -39.36 -31.52
N GLU A 41 -32.33 -38.40 -32.38
CA GLU A 41 -33.28 -37.24 -32.32
C GLU A 41 -34.07 -36.81 -31.03
N VAL A 42 -34.66 -35.63 -30.77
CA VAL A 42 -34.85 -34.24 -31.34
C VAL A 42 -35.82 -33.44 -30.39
N LYS A 43 -35.68 -32.08 -30.31
CA LYS A 43 -36.66 -31.00 -29.88
C LYS A 43 -37.19 -30.95 -28.42
N GLU A 44 -37.61 -29.84 -27.81
CA GLU A 44 -37.57 -28.37 -27.95
C GLU A 44 -38.39 -27.81 -26.75
N VAL A 45 -38.26 -26.50 -26.47
CA VAL A 45 -39.14 -25.59 -25.71
C VAL A 45 -38.67 -25.13 -24.31
N GLU A 46 -38.66 -23.80 -24.22
CA GLU A 46 -38.33 -22.86 -23.16
C GLU A 46 -39.25 -22.91 -21.93
N GLU A 47 -38.73 -22.55 -20.74
CA GLU A 47 -39.42 -21.57 -19.89
C GLU A 47 -38.43 -20.93 -18.89
N TYR A 48 -38.34 -19.60 -18.94
CA TYR A 48 -37.69 -18.73 -17.95
C TYR A 48 -38.47 -18.81 -16.63
N HIS A 49 -37.81 -19.01 -15.49
CA HIS A 49 -38.19 -18.38 -14.22
C HIS A 49 -36.95 -18.18 -13.33
N SER A 50 -36.90 -16.99 -12.77
CA SER A 50 -35.87 -16.42 -11.89
C SER A 50 -35.85 -17.08 -10.52
N ASP A 51 -34.69 -17.57 -10.11
CA ASP A 51 -34.30 -17.63 -8.69
C ASP A 51 -32.77 -17.75 -8.63
N SER A 52 -32.09 -16.72 -8.12
CA SER A 52 -30.66 -16.78 -7.81
C SER A 52 -30.41 -16.11 -6.47
N SER A 53 -30.71 -16.84 -5.40
CA SER A 53 -30.27 -16.57 -4.04
C SER A 53 -29.76 -17.86 -3.39
N SER A 54 -28.62 -18.38 -3.84
CA SER A 54 -27.92 -19.46 -3.13
C SER A 54 -26.44 -19.67 -3.51
N ASP A 55 -25.74 -18.66 -4.03
CA ASP A 55 -24.32 -18.83 -4.42
C ASP A 55 -23.30 -18.46 -3.32
N GLU A 56 -23.73 -18.06 -2.12
CA GLU A 56 -22.79 -17.70 -1.03
C GLU A 56 -22.30 -18.89 -0.20
N ASP A 57 -22.96 -20.05 -0.27
CA ASP A 57 -22.67 -21.20 0.62
C ASP A 57 -21.90 -22.36 -0.03
N GLU A 58 -21.66 -22.34 -1.35
CA GLU A 58 -20.93 -23.43 -2.03
C GLU A 58 -19.39 -23.25 -2.03
N ASP A 59 -18.87 -22.04 -1.83
CA ASP A 59 -17.42 -21.75 -1.91
C ASP A 59 -16.59 -22.30 -0.72
N LEU A 60 -17.25 -22.90 0.30
CA LEU A 60 -16.60 -23.39 1.53
C LEU A 60 -16.33 -24.90 1.59
N LYS A 61 -16.63 -25.69 0.54
CA LYS A 61 -16.50 -27.16 0.64
C LYS A 61 -15.82 -27.84 -0.56
N ASN A 62 -14.59 -28.31 -0.30
CA ASN A 62 -13.81 -29.40 -0.92
C ASN A 62 -13.44 -29.31 -2.42
N PHE A 63 -12.14 -29.48 -2.77
CA PHE A 63 -11.65 -30.37 -3.86
C PHE A 63 -10.11 -30.64 -3.80
N PRO A 64 -9.62 -31.78 -4.37
CA PRO A 64 -8.22 -32.28 -4.35
C PRO A 64 -7.39 -31.81 -5.58
N PRO A 65 -6.08 -32.16 -5.72
CA PRO A 65 -5.12 -31.30 -6.41
C PRO A 65 -4.91 -31.60 -7.90
N GLY A 66 -4.71 -30.51 -8.65
CA GLY A 66 -3.64 -30.33 -9.62
C GLY A 66 -3.89 -30.78 -11.07
N LEU A 67 -3.69 -29.85 -12.02
CA LEU A 67 -3.09 -30.10 -13.34
C LEU A 67 -2.76 -28.76 -14.03
N SER A 68 -1.53 -28.68 -14.54
CA SER A 68 -0.86 -27.53 -15.15
C SER A 68 -0.63 -27.76 -16.65
N TYR A 69 -0.72 -26.73 -17.51
CA TYR A 69 -0.12 -26.62 -18.87
C TYR A 69 -0.21 -25.15 -19.41
N PRO A 70 0.43 -24.73 -20.53
CA PRO A 70 1.83 -24.31 -20.63
C PRO A 70 2.04 -22.91 -21.27
N LEU A 71 3.27 -22.39 -21.17
CA LEU A 71 3.78 -21.18 -21.85
C LEU A 71 4.07 -21.41 -23.34
N LEU A 72 3.81 -20.38 -24.16
CA LEU A 72 4.21 -20.30 -25.57
C LEU A 72 5.16 -19.11 -25.80
N THR A 73 6.27 -19.42 -26.48
CA THR A 73 7.34 -18.55 -26.98
C THR A 73 7.14 -18.15 -28.44
N GLN A 74 7.74 -17.01 -28.84
CA GLN A 74 8.43 -16.66 -30.13
C GLN A 74 8.10 -15.20 -30.52
N SER A 75 9.05 -14.25 -30.56
CA SER A 75 10.20 -14.00 -31.46
C SER A 75 9.84 -13.47 -32.86
N SER A 76 10.26 -12.24 -33.18
CA SER A 76 10.83 -11.89 -34.50
C SER A 76 11.42 -10.47 -34.52
N SER A 77 12.64 -10.40 -35.02
CA SER A 77 13.48 -9.23 -35.34
C SER A 77 13.25 -8.72 -36.76
N VAL A 78 13.33 -7.41 -37.03
CA VAL A 78 13.83 -6.81 -38.29
C VAL A 78 14.36 -5.37 -38.04
N THR A 79 15.51 -5.03 -38.62
CA THR A 79 16.14 -3.69 -38.75
C THR A 79 16.35 -3.35 -40.26
N PRO A 80 16.94 -2.21 -40.66
CA PRO A 80 16.30 -0.92 -40.93
C PRO A 80 16.47 -0.46 -42.40
N SER A 81 15.83 0.65 -42.80
CA SER A 81 16.14 1.31 -44.08
C SER A 81 16.20 2.84 -43.95
N SER A 82 17.27 3.38 -44.50
CA SER A 82 17.65 4.78 -44.67
C SER A 82 16.77 5.53 -45.69
N GLU A 83 16.56 6.82 -45.48
CA GLU A 83 16.53 7.79 -46.58
C GLU A 83 16.83 9.22 -46.10
N SER A 84 17.53 9.95 -46.94
CA SER A 84 18.10 11.29 -46.75
C SER A 84 17.42 12.30 -47.65
N THR A 85 17.22 13.54 -47.22
CA THR A 85 17.29 14.73 -48.09
C THR A 85 17.61 16.01 -47.32
N ASN A 86 18.35 16.89 -47.99
CA ASN A 86 19.02 18.11 -47.53
C ASN A 86 18.10 19.34 -47.35
N LEU A 87 18.58 20.36 -46.60
CA LEU A 87 18.76 21.76 -47.07
C LEU A 87 19.51 22.64 -46.03
N THR A 88 20.65 23.21 -46.47
CA THR A 88 21.33 24.52 -46.23
C THR A 88 20.83 25.46 -45.11
N SER A 89 21.59 26.33 -44.41
CA SER A 89 22.94 26.97 -44.45
C SER A 89 23.13 27.72 -43.08
N LEU A 90 24.29 28.05 -42.50
CA LEU A 90 25.22 29.17 -42.80
C LEU A 90 26.40 29.19 -41.77
N GLU A 91 27.60 29.48 -42.27
CA GLU A 91 28.85 30.08 -41.70
C GLU A 91 29.29 29.96 -40.22
N THR A 92 30.58 29.66 -40.00
CA THR A 92 31.53 30.46 -39.16
C THR A 92 33.00 30.08 -39.43
N SER A 93 33.91 31.01 -39.09
CA SER A 93 35.31 31.17 -39.53
C SER A 93 36.39 30.45 -38.71
N LYS A 94 37.57 30.23 -39.31
CA LYS A 94 38.79 29.62 -38.71
C LYS A 94 39.61 30.62 -37.86
N PRO A 95 40.27 30.19 -36.75
CA PRO A 95 41.21 31.03 -36.01
C PRO A 95 42.71 30.83 -36.37
N ARG A 96 43.50 31.91 -36.22
CA ARG A 96 44.97 32.00 -36.41
C ARG A 96 45.76 31.42 -35.22
N ARG A 97 46.93 30.81 -35.48
CA ARG A 97 47.89 30.29 -34.47
C ARG A 97 48.83 31.38 -33.92
N LEU A 98 49.02 31.40 -32.60
CA LEU A 98 49.98 32.26 -31.86
C LEU A 98 51.39 31.64 -31.78
N SER A 99 52.43 32.49 -31.64
CA SER A 99 53.85 32.08 -31.71
C SER A 99 54.41 31.49 -30.39
N LEU A 100 55.43 30.65 -30.51
CA LEU A 100 56.11 29.91 -29.42
C LEU A 100 56.64 30.79 -28.28
N ARG A 101 57.01 32.05 -28.54
CA ARG A 101 57.48 32.98 -27.49
C ARG A 101 56.37 33.45 -26.54
N GLN A 102 55.10 33.43 -26.97
CA GLN A 102 53.96 33.78 -26.12
C GLN A 102 53.52 32.61 -25.23
N ARG A 103 53.77 31.35 -25.64
CA ARG A 103 53.46 30.16 -24.82
C ARG A 103 54.37 30.01 -23.60
N PHE A 104 55.64 30.42 -23.68
CA PHE A 104 56.59 30.31 -22.57
C PHE A 104 56.37 31.34 -21.45
N LYS A 105 55.85 32.54 -21.76
CA LYS A 105 55.51 33.54 -20.72
C LYS A 105 54.25 33.16 -19.92
N LEU A 106 53.30 32.47 -20.55
CA LEU A 106 52.08 31.98 -19.89
C LEU A 106 52.35 30.80 -18.94
N LEU A 107 53.30 29.93 -19.26
CA LEU A 107 53.65 28.77 -18.43
C LEU A 107 54.34 29.16 -17.11
N LYS A 108 55.28 30.12 -17.13
CA LYS A 108 55.95 30.60 -15.89
C LYS A 108 55.04 31.41 -14.97
N TRP A 109 54.04 32.11 -15.51
CA TRP A 109 53.07 32.84 -14.69
C TRP A 109 52.10 31.89 -13.98
N ARG A 110 51.70 30.79 -14.65
CA ARG A 110 50.72 29.80 -14.13
C ARG A 110 51.23 28.91 -12.99
N GLU A 111 52.54 28.69 -12.86
CA GLU A 111 53.09 27.90 -11.75
C GLU A 111 53.21 28.72 -10.44
N SER A 112 53.46 30.04 -10.54
CA SER A 112 53.68 30.89 -9.36
C SER A 112 52.40 31.36 -8.65
N SER A 113 51.27 31.41 -9.36
CA SER A 113 49.95 31.69 -8.78
C SER A 113 49.30 30.42 -8.21
N PHE A 114 49.49 29.26 -8.86
CA PHE A 114 48.90 27.99 -8.45
C PHE A 114 49.41 27.47 -7.10
N LEU A 115 50.69 27.68 -6.78
CA LEU A 115 51.26 27.25 -5.49
C LEU A 115 50.82 28.13 -4.30
N ARG A 116 50.49 29.40 -4.56
CA ARG A 116 50.10 30.37 -3.51
C ARG A 116 48.63 30.22 -3.08
N ASP A 117 47.77 29.70 -3.96
CA ASP A 117 46.36 29.42 -3.67
C ASP A 117 46.15 28.08 -2.96
N ARG A 118 47.00 27.06 -3.17
CA ARG A 118 46.87 25.77 -2.45
C ARG A 118 47.16 25.88 -0.96
N GLU A 119 48.12 26.70 -0.53
CA GLU A 119 48.36 26.93 0.91
C GLU A 119 47.21 27.66 1.60
N LYS A 120 46.58 28.62 0.91
CA LYS A 120 45.41 29.33 1.44
C LYS A 120 44.20 28.40 1.52
N LEU A 121 43.96 27.59 0.49
CA LEU A 121 42.89 26.60 0.48
C LEU A 121 43.10 25.53 1.56
N LEU A 122 44.32 25.03 1.76
CA LEU A 122 44.59 24.09 2.86
C LEU A 122 44.35 24.71 4.24
N ARG A 123 44.77 25.96 4.46
CA ARG A 123 44.55 26.66 5.74
C ARG A 123 43.07 26.91 6.01
N VAL A 124 42.29 27.28 4.98
CA VAL A 124 40.84 27.44 5.10
C VAL A 124 40.17 26.10 5.37
N SER A 125 40.56 25.01 4.69
CA SER A 125 40.01 23.66 4.95
C SER A 125 40.33 23.16 6.36
N ILE A 126 41.54 23.40 6.88
CA ILE A 126 41.91 23.03 8.25
C ILE A 126 41.12 23.85 9.28
N LEU A 127 40.93 25.15 9.05
CA LEU A 127 40.13 26.00 9.94
C LEU A 127 38.65 25.61 9.94
N VAL A 128 38.09 25.24 8.77
CA VAL A 128 36.72 24.73 8.65
C VAL A 128 36.58 23.40 9.40
N LEU A 129 37.52 22.47 9.23
CA LEU A 129 37.50 21.18 9.94
C LEU A 129 37.64 21.37 11.46
N LEU A 130 38.49 22.29 11.92
CA LEU A 130 38.63 22.60 13.35
C LEU A 130 37.35 23.26 13.90
N SER A 131 36.70 24.14 13.14
CA SER A 131 35.43 24.75 13.55
C SER A 131 34.27 23.74 13.60
N LEU A 132 34.23 22.78 12.67
CA LEU A 132 33.28 21.65 12.69
C LEU A 132 33.52 20.73 13.88
N LEU A 133 34.79 20.43 14.21
CA LEU A 133 35.13 19.66 15.40
C LEU A 133 34.65 20.35 16.68
N VAL A 134 34.88 21.65 16.82
CA VAL A 134 34.39 22.44 17.97
C VAL A 134 32.86 22.47 18.03
N LEU A 135 32.17 22.62 16.90
CA LEU A 135 30.71 22.53 16.83
C LEU A 135 30.20 21.16 17.26
N ILE A 136 30.86 20.07 16.85
CA ILE A 136 30.50 18.71 17.27
C ILE A 136 30.75 18.53 18.78
N THR A 137 31.83 19.06 19.35
CA THR A 137 32.05 18.99 20.81
C THR A 137 31.04 19.82 21.58
N LEU A 138 30.67 21.01 21.09
CA LEU A 138 29.66 21.85 21.71
C LEU A 138 28.25 21.25 21.59
N PHE A 139 27.94 20.61 20.46
CA PHE A 139 26.69 19.87 20.26
C PHE A 139 26.61 18.64 21.17
N LYS A 140 27.72 17.91 21.36
CA LYS A 140 27.82 16.81 22.34
C LYS A 140 27.63 17.29 23.79
N LEU A 141 28.17 18.47 24.15
CA LEU A 141 27.93 19.08 25.46
C LEU A 141 26.46 19.56 25.62
N SER A 142 25.86 20.09 24.56
CA SER A 142 24.47 20.59 24.58
C SER A 142 23.42 19.48 24.69
N LEU A 143 23.75 18.26 24.26
CA LEU A 143 22.83 17.10 24.28
C LEU A 143 23.08 16.14 25.45
N GLY A 144 24.10 16.38 26.29
CA GLY A 144 24.38 15.53 27.45
C GLY A 144 24.75 14.08 27.12
N LEU A 145 25.18 13.80 25.89
CA LEU A 145 25.45 12.43 25.41
C LEU A 145 26.76 11.88 26.00
N LYS A 146 26.67 10.70 26.63
CA LYS A 146 27.80 9.89 27.13
C LYS A 146 28.36 8.97 26.02
N SER A 147 29.42 8.23 26.36
CA SER A 147 30.51 7.72 25.50
C SER A 147 30.11 6.88 24.25
N PRO A 148 31.01 6.73 23.25
CA PRO A 148 30.78 5.99 22.00
C PRO A 148 30.31 4.53 22.16
N SER A 149 30.54 3.91 23.32
CA SER A 149 30.07 2.57 23.67
C SER A 149 28.54 2.47 23.77
N GLU A 150 27.83 3.55 24.10
CA GLU A 150 26.35 3.56 24.17
C GLU A 150 25.71 3.71 22.77
N LEU A 151 26.41 4.32 21.81
CA LEU A 151 25.98 4.39 20.39
C LEU A 151 26.10 3.04 19.69
N VAL A 152 27.11 2.24 20.02
CA VAL A 152 27.22 0.85 19.54
C VAL A 152 26.09 0.01 20.13
N ASN A 153 25.72 0.20 21.40
CA ASN A 153 24.56 -0.47 22.01
C ASN A 153 23.22 -0.01 21.43
N LEU A 154 23.13 1.20 20.85
CA LEU A 154 21.93 1.68 20.15
C LEU A 154 21.80 1.06 18.75
N ILE A 155 22.93 0.84 18.07
CA ILE A 155 23.00 0.14 16.77
C ILE A 155 22.78 -1.38 16.96
N GLU A 156 23.38 -1.98 17.99
CA GLU A 156 23.06 -3.35 18.40
C GLU A 156 21.61 -3.47 18.93
N GLY A 157 21.06 -2.38 19.50
CA GLY A 157 19.65 -2.27 19.88
C GLY A 157 18.70 -2.28 18.67
N THR A 158 19.08 -1.64 17.55
CA THR A 158 18.32 -1.74 16.29
C THR A 158 18.45 -3.10 15.60
N ASP A 159 19.61 -3.75 15.67
CA ASP A 159 19.75 -5.16 15.23
C ASP A 159 18.93 -6.10 16.13
N SER A 160 18.78 -5.80 17.42
CA SER A 160 17.92 -6.58 18.34
C SER A 160 16.41 -6.40 18.12
N LEU A 161 15.98 -5.34 17.41
CA LEU A 161 14.61 -5.20 16.92
C LEU A 161 14.37 -6.03 15.64
N ILE A 162 15.43 -6.33 14.89
CA ILE A 162 15.40 -7.19 13.69
C ILE A 162 15.48 -8.68 14.09
N GLU A 163 16.18 -9.01 15.19
CA GLU A 163 16.25 -10.37 15.75
C GLU A 163 15.27 -10.63 16.92
N ASN A 164 13.98 -10.32 16.75
CA ASN A 164 12.96 -10.89 17.64
C ASN A 164 12.38 -12.18 17.06
N ARG A 165 13.10 -13.28 17.35
CA ARG A 165 12.61 -14.67 17.47
C ARG A 165 11.60 -15.13 16.42
N ASP A 166 12.11 -15.55 15.27
CA ASP A 166 11.43 -16.46 14.33
C ASP A 166 11.33 -17.89 14.90
N GLY A 167 10.54 -18.03 15.96
CA GLY A 167 10.31 -19.29 16.68
C GLY A 167 9.05 -20.07 16.26
N ASP A 168 8.28 -19.60 15.27
CA ASP A 168 6.97 -20.16 14.94
C ASP A 168 6.90 -20.92 13.60
N GLY A 169 8.00 -21.06 12.85
CA GLY A 169 8.00 -21.78 11.57
C GLY A 169 7.30 -21.05 10.40
N ASP A 170 6.79 -19.84 10.65
CA ASP A 170 6.09 -18.96 9.70
C ASP A 170 7.02 -18.15 8.77
N GLY A 171 8.33 -18.41 8.80
CA GLY A 171 9.32 -17.63 8.05
C GLY A 171 9.51 -16.21 8.59
N THR A 172 10.05 -15.30 7.79
CA THR A 172 10.25 -13.90 8.19
C THR A 172 8.94 -13.10 8.07
N MET A 173 8.84 -11.96 8.76
CA MET A 173 7.65 -11.08 8.63
C MET A 173 7.49 -10.44 7.24
N PHE A 174 8.53 -10.53 6.40
CA PHE A 174 8.58 -9.98 5.05
C PHE A 174 8.30 -11.02 3.96
N ASP A 175 8.17 -12.29 4.35
CA ASP A 175 7.87 -13.36 3.40
C ASP A 175 6.50 -13.12 2.74
N THR A 176 6.43 -13.42 1.45
CA THR A 176 5.23 -13.20 0.64
C THR A 176 4.33 -14.44 0.64
N HIS A 177 3.03 -14.19 0.63
CA HIS A 177 1.98 -15.22 0.62
C HIS A 177 1.00 -14.92 -0.51
N CYS A 178 1.12 -15.67 -1.60
CA CYS A 178 0.28 -15.51 -2.78
C CYS A 178 -1.02 -16.32 -2.65
N LEU A 179 -2.13 -15.68 -2.96
CA LEU A 179 -3.45 -16.27 -3.09
C LEU A 179 -3.97 -16.16 -4.53
N GLU A 180 -4.86 -17.07 -4.88
CA GLU A 180 -5.54 -17.18 -6.18
C GLU A 180 -7.02 -17.53 -5.94
N ALA A 181 -7.93 -16.85 -6.61
CA ALA A 181 -9.33 -17.30 -6.65
C ALA A 181 -9.47 -18.59 -7.47
N SER A 182 -10.41 -19.46 -7.12
CA SER A 182 -10.57 -20.80 -7.75
C SER A 182 -10.84 -20.81 -9.26
N ASP A 183 -11.27 -19.69 -9.84
CA ASP A 183 -11.48 -19.48 -11.27
C ASP A 183 -10.34 -18.71 -11.96
N GLY A 184 -9.25 -18.41 -11.24
CA GLY A 184 -8.11 -17.64 -11.72
C GLY A 184 -8.48 -16.19 -12.11
N SER A 185 -9.55 -15.63 -11.55
CA SER A 185 -10.02 -14.28 -11.88
C SER A 185 -9.25 -13.15 -11.20
N ILE A 186 -8.62 -13.42 -10.06
CA ILE A 186 -7.86 -12.46 -9.25
C ILE A 186 -6.74 -13.18 -8.49
N TYR A 187 -5.61 -12.49 -8.34
CA TYR A 187 -4.45 -12.95 -7.55
C TYR A 187 -4.02 -11.84 -6.61
N ALA A 188 -3.56 -12.18 -5.42
CA ALA A 188 -3.08 -11.21 -4.45
C ALA A 188 -1.89 -11.76 -3.67
N THR A 189 -1.00 -10.89 -3.27
CA THR A 189 0.15 -11.23 -2.44
C THR A 189 0.05 -10.47 -1.12
N PHE A 190 0.21 -11.17 -0.01
CA PHE A 190 0.18 -10.61 1.34
C PHE A 190 1.51 -10.81 2.06
N ILE A 191 1.79 -9.97 3.04
CA ILE A 191 2.92 -10.11 3.98
C ILE A 191 2.45 -9.99 5.43
N ARG A 192 3.27 -10.43 6.37
CA ARG A 192 2.91 -10.48 7.80
C ARG A 192 3.03 -9.13 8.50
N VAL A 193 3.98 -8.28 8.11
CA VAL A 193 4.02 -6.89 8.61
C VAL A 193 2.71 -6.21 8.27
N GLY A 194 2.01 -5.67 9.27
CA GLY A 194 0.74 -4.96 9.11
C GLY A 194 -0.40 -5.80 8.51
N ALA A 195 -0.23 -7.12 8.42
CA ALA A 195 -1.08 -8.00 7.59
C ALA A 195 -1.32 -7.41 6.19
N SER A 196 -0.29 -6.82 5.58
CA SER A 196 -0.45 -5.95 4.41
C SER A 196 -0.71 -6.70 3.12
N ILE A 197 -1.53 -6.10 2.25
CA ILE A 197 -1.57 -6.46 0.83
C ILE A 197 -0.39 -5.81 0.10
N GLN A 198 0.42 -6.61 -0.59
CA GLN A 198 1.60 -6.19 -1.33
C GLN A 198 1.31 -6.02 -2.84
N SER A 199 0.43 -6.87 -3.39
CA SER A 199 0.04 -6.85 -4.81
C SER A 199 -1.39 -7.36 -4.99
N LEU A 200 -2.11 -6.83 -5.97
CA LEU A 200 -3.47 -7.26 -6.34
C LEU A 200 -3.62 -7.20 -7.86
N LEU A 201 -3.65 -8.36 -8.50
CA LEU A 201 -3.71 -8.52 -9.95
C LEU A 201 -5.15 -8.75 -10.41
N VAL A 202 -5.69 -7.82 -11.21
CA VAL A 202 -7.03 -7.91 -11.82
C VAL A 202 -6.94 -7.70 -13.34
N LYS A 203 -7.91 -8.21 -14.10
CA LYS A 203 -7.89 -8.11 -15.57
C LYS A 203 -8.36 -6.75 -16.06
N ASP A 204 -7.63 -6.16 -17.02
CA ASP A 204 -8.05 -4.99 -17.78
C ASP A 204 -8.99 -5.36 -18.95
N ARG A 205 -9.45 -4.35 -19.71
CA ARG A 205 -10.31 -4.51 -20.89
C ARG A 205 -9.73 -5.36 -22.02
N PHE A 206 -8.43 -5.64 -21.98
CA PHE A 206 -7.74 -6.49 -22.94
C PHE A 206 -7.45 -7.88 -22.36
N GLY A 207 -7.97 -8.19 -21.17
CA GLY A 207 -7.77 -9.46 -20.47
C GLY A 207 -6.40 -9.61 -19.82
N LYS A 208 -5.58 -8.53 -19.75
CA LYS A 208 -4.25 -8.58 -19.13
C LYS A 208 -4.35 -8.26 -17.64
N PHE A 209 -3.60 -9.00 -16.82
CA PHE A 209 -3.51 -8.71 -15.39
C PHE A 209 -2.72 -7.43 -15.12
N ARG A 210 -3.26 -6.59 -14.23
CA ARG A 210 -2.71 -5.31 -13.79
C ARG A 210 -2.65 -5.28 -12.27
N ASP A 211 -1.51 -4.86 -11.73
CA ASP A 211 -1.31 -4.69 -10.30
C ASP A 211 -1.87 -3.33 -9.85
N VAL A 212 -3.08 -3.33 -9.30
CA VAL A 212 -3.84 -2.09 -9.06
C VAL A 212 -3.56 -1.44 -7.70
N VAL A 213 -2.66 -2.01 -6.90
CA VAL A 213 -2.27 -1.48 -5.57
C VAL A 213 -0.80 -1.11 -5.54
N LEU A 214 -0.44 0.00 -4.91
CA LEU A 214 0.96 0.38 -4.69
C LEU A 214 1.59 -0.48 -3.59
N GLY A 215 2.91 -0.58 -3.58
CA GLY A 215 3.66 -1.36 -2.58
C GLY A 215 5.15 -1.37 -2.86
N TYR A 216 5.87 -2.35 -2.30
CA TYR A 216 7.29 -2.56 -2.55
C TYR A 216 7.55 -3.96 -3.10
N ASP A 217 8.48 -4.07 -4.05
CA ASP A 217 9.03 -5.37 -4.48
C ASP A 217 9.94 -5.97 -3.39
N ASP A 218 10.76 -5.13 -2.75
CA ASP A 218 11.51 -5.48 -1.55
C ASP A 218 10.65 -5.22 -0.31
N THR A 219 10.09 -6.29 0.24
CA THR A 219 9.15 -6.23 1.37
C THR A 219 9.81 -5.77 2.67
N SER A 220 11.14 -5.79 2.80
CA SER A 220 11.84 -5.24 3.98
C SER A 220 11.63 -3.73 4.14
N ARG A 221 11.35 -3.03 3.03
CA ARG A 221 11.08 -1.59 2.99
C ARG A 221 9.79 -1.15 3.67
N TYR A 222 8.91 -2.08 3.99
CA TYR A 222 7.75 -1.80 4.84
C TYR A 222 8.15 -1.30 6.23
N LEU A 223 9.35 -1.62 6.71
CA LEU A 223 9.89 -1.15 8.00
C LEU A 223 11.19 -0.36 7.89
N SER A 224 11.99 -0.55 6.84
CA SER A 224 13.30 0.11 6.73
C SER A 224 13.26 1.52 6.14
N ASP A 225 12.21 1.89 5.41
CA ASP A 225 12.08 3.24 4.86
C ASP A 225 11.83 4.25 6.01
N GLU A 226 12.59 5.35 6.05
CA GLU A 226 12.48 6.38 7.10
C GLU A 226 11.06 6.96 7.20
N VAL A 227 10.36 7.02 6.07
CA VAL A 227 8.95 7.37 5.99
C VAL A 227 8.22 6.20 5.32
N THR A 228 7.32 5.57 6.07
CA THR A 228 6.54 4.43 5.57
C THR A 228 5.15 4.91 5.14
N PRO A 229 4.78 4.82 3.85
CA PRO A 229 3.44 5.18 3.39
C PRO A 229 2.35 4.24 3.88
N ARG A 230 2.68 3.14 4.58
CA ARG A 230 1.70 2.12 5.05
C ARG A 230 0.99 1.41 3.89
N PHE A 231 1.70 1.18 2.78
CA PHE A 231 1.12 0.63 1.55
C PHE A 231 0.34 -0.67 1.78
N GLY A 232 -0.98 -0.58 1.83
CA GLY A 232 -1.85 -1.75 1.98
C GLY A 232 -1.84 -2.38 3.38
N SER A 233 -1.24 -1.74 4.37
CA SER A 233 -1.23 -2.22 5.77
C SER A 233 -2.57 -2.00 6.47
N ILE A 234 -2.87 -2.86 7.45
CA ILE A 234 -3.94 -2.60 8.42
C ILE A 234 -3.45 -1.57 9.44
N VAL A 235 -4.21 -0.48 9.60
CA VAL A 235 -3.94 0.58 10.57
C VAL A 235 -4.80 0.39 11.82
N GLY A 236 -4.18 0.55 13.00
CA GLY A 236 -4.81 0.32 14.30
C GLY A 236 -3.84 0.63 15.45
N ARG A 237 -4.27 0.63 16.73
CA ARG A 237 -5.62 0.27 17.23
C ARG A 237 -6.71 1.27 16.86
N TYR A 238 -6.32 2.50 16.53
CA TYR A 238 -7.21 3.57 16.09
C TYR A 238 -6.68 4.22 14.80
N ALA A 239 -7.36 3.96 13.68
CA ALA A 239 -7.07 4.55 12.39
C ALA A 239 -7.26 6.08 12.42
N ASN A 240 -6.58 6.79 11.52
CA ASN A 240 -6.65 8.25 11.44
C ASN A 240 -6.25 8.94 12.77
N ARG A 241 -6.75 10.16 13.01
CA ARG A 241 -6.24 11.06 14.05
C ARG A 241 -7.01 10.98 15.35
N ILE A 242 -6.29 11.10 16.46
CA ILE A 242 -6.80 11.41 17.80
C ILE A 242 -6.29 12.79 18.21
N LYS A 243 -7.23 13.70 18.45
CA LYS A 243 -6.92 15.07 18.87
C LYS A 243 -6.17 15.10 20.19
N ASN A 244 -5.11 15.91 20.26
CA ASN A 244 -4.30 16.10 21.47
C ASN A 244 -3.69 14.80 22.03
N SER A 245 -3.60 13.74 21.21
CA SER A 245 -3.08 12.42 21.59
C SER A 245 -3.69 11.92 22.91
N SER A 246 -4.98 12.18 23.11
CA SER A 246 -5.67 11.84 24.36
C SER A 246 -7.16 11.69 24.15
N PHE A 247 -7.78 10.91 25.03
CA PHE A 247 -9.22 10.67 25.03
C PHE A 247 -9.72 10.29 26.42
N SER A 248 -11.03 10.23 26.57
CA SER A 248 -11.72 9.66 27.74
C SER A 248 -12.73 8.63 27.27
N ILE A 249 -12.95 7.58 28.07
CA ILE A 249 -14.00 6.60 27.78
C ILE A 249 -15.32 7.11 28.40
N PRO A 250 -16.46 7.04 27.71
CA PRO A 250 -17.74 7.61 28.18
C PRO A 250 -18.19 7.13 29.58
N THR A 251 -17.87 5.89 29.95
CA THR A 251 -18.15 5.29 31.26
C THR A 251 -17.26 5.84 32.38
N HIS A 252 -16.10 6.41 32.03
CA HIS A 252 -15.11 6.98 32.94
C HIS A 252 -14.62 8.36 32.45
N PRO A 253 -15.53 9.35 32.27
CA PRO A 253 -15.23 10.58 31.52
C PRO A 253 -14.24 11.53 32.22
N HIS A 254 -13.90 11.25 33.48
CA HIS A 254 -12.91 12.01 34.25
C HIS A 254 -11.49 11.41 34.17
N ARG A 255 -11.35 10.20 33.62
CA ARG A 255 -10.05 9.57 33.37
C ARG A 255 -9.61 9.90 31.95
N ILE A 256 -8.44 10.49 31.83
CA ILE A 256 -7.80 10.79 30.55
C ILE A 256 -6.75 9.72 30.26
N TYR A 257 -6.80 9.16 29.07
CA TYR A 257 -5.77 8.30 28.50
C TYR A 257 -4.94 9.14 27.52
N TYR A 258 -3.64 8.89 27.46
CA TYR A 258 -2.71 9.55 26.55
C TYR A 258 -2.12 8.51 25.63
N THR A 259 -2.19 8.76 24.33
CA THR A 259 -1.65 7.91 23.27
C THR A 259 -0.34 8.46 22.74
N ASP A 260 0.42 7.66 22.00
CA ASP A 260 1.69 8.09 21.41
C ASP A 260 1.51 9.24 20.38
N PRO A 261 2.15 10.40 20.58
CA PRO A 261 1.93 11.58 19.75
C PRO A 261 2.88 11.59 18.54
N ASN A 262 2.63 10.75 17.54
CA ASN A 262 3.50 10.59 16.37
C ASN A 262 3.26 11.60 15.23
N GLU A 263 2.33 12.54 15.35
CA GLU A 263 2.00 13.49 14.29
C GLU A 263 2.07 14.96 14.76
N HIS A 264 2.20 15.87 13.79
CA HIS A 264 2.08 17.31 14.01
C HIS A 264 3.01 17.84 15.11
N LYS A 265 4.26 17.35 15.13
CA LYS A 265 5.28 17.68 16.15
C LYS A 265 4.85 17.31 17.58
N GLY A 266 4.20 16.17 17.73
CA GLY A 266 3.80 15.68 19.05
C GLY A 266 2.46 16.20 19.55
N GLN A 267 1.61 16.74 18.66
CA GLN A 267 0.31 17.27 19.04
C GLN A 267 -0.79 16.20 18.98
N ASN A 268 -0.71 15.29 18.00
CA ASN A 268 -1.79 14.34 17.73
C ASN A 268 -1.21 12.93 17.53
N THR A 269 -2.04 11.93 17.77
CA THR A 269 -1.77 10.54 17.40
C THR A 269 -2.40 10.28 16.03
N LEU A 270 -1.67 9.62 15.15
CA LEU A 270 -2.11 9.18 13.84
C LEU A 270 -1.90 7.66 13.72
N HIS A 271 -2.94 6.95 13.25
CA HIS A 271 -2.93 5.52 12.95
C HIS A 271 -2.40 4.64 14.10
N GLY A 272 -2.75 4.99 15.34
CA GLY A 272 -2.42 4.19 16.53
C GLY A 272 -1.03 4.40 17.12
N GLY A 273 -0.24 5.37 16.61
CA GLY A 273 1.08 5.72 17.18
C GLY A 273 2.26 5.19 16.37
N GLU A 274 3.46 5.26 16.94
CA GLU A 274 4.69 4.74 16.34
C GLU A 274 5.40 3.73 17.26
N PRO A 275 5.51 2.46 16.85
CA PRO A 275 4.81 1.81 15.74
C PRO A 275 3.34 1.49 16.06
N GLY A 276 2.44 1.81 15.13
CA GLY A 276 1.07 1.31 15.07
C GLY A 276 0.98 -0.10 14.49
N TRP A 277 -0.23 -0.65 14.35
CA TRP A 277 -0.44 -2.02 13.87
C TRP A 277 0.12 -2.25 12.46
N ASP A 278 0.19 -1.20 11.64
CA ASP A 278 0.73 -1.21 10.28
C ASP A 278 2.21 -1.60 10.19
N LYS A 279 2.92 -1.54 11.32
CA LYS A 279 4.35 -1.86 11.48
C LYS A 279 4.60 -3.05 12.40
N ARG A 280 3.55 -3.76 12.84
CA ARG A 280 3.68 -4.95 13.69
C ARG A 280 3.70 -6.22 12.85
N ALA A 281 4.45 -7.21 13.31
CA ALA A 281 4.42 -8.54 12.70
C ALA A 281 3.20 -9.32 13.18
N PHE A 282 2.29 -9.64 12.26
CA PHE A 282 1.18 -10.54 12.55
C PHE A 282 1.65 -12.00 12.39
N LYS A 283 0.99 -12.91 13.10
CA LYS A 283 1.16 -14.36 12.94
C LYS A 283 0.19 -14.89 11.89
N ILE A 284 0.59 -15.90 11.13
CA ILE A 284 -0.35 -16.58 10.23
C ILE A 284 -1.09 -17.60 11.09
N GLU A 285 -2.40 -17.44 11.21
CA GLU A 285 -3.21 -18.43 11.93
C GLU A 285 -3.64 -19.57 10.99
N SER A 286 -4.02 -19.25 9.75
CA SER A 286 -4.37 -20.26 8.75
C SER A 286 -4.21 -19.72 7.33
N LYS A 287 -3.98 -20.62 6.36
CA LYS A 287 -3.94 -20.28 4.93
C LYS A 287 -4.26 -21.47 4.04
N ASN A 288 -4.80 -21.18 2.86
CA ASN A 288 -4.93 -22.12 1.74
C ASN A 288 -4.71 -21.35 0.41
N ALA A 289 -5.13 -21.89 -0.74
CA ALA A 289 -4.90 -21.27 -2.04
C ALA A 289 -5.63 -19.92 -2.23
N SER A 290 -6.79 -19.71 -1.61
CA SER A 290 -7.64 -18.52 -1.80
C SER A 290 -7.95 -17.77 -0.51
N TYR A 291 -7.36 -18.17 0.62
CA TYR A 291 -7.61 -17.59 1.94
C TYR A 291 -6.34 -17.51 2.79
N ILE A 292 -6.23 -16.45 3.59
CA ILE A 292 -5.24 -16.30 4.65
C ILE A 292 -5.85 -15.54 5.84
N SER A 293 -5.56 -15.99 7.05
CA SER A 293 -5.85 -15.27 8.30
C SER A 293 -4.59 -14.93 9.06
N PHE A 294 -4.54 -13.69 9.54
CA PHE A 294 -3.49 -13.14 10.37
C PHE A 294 -4.04 -12.84 11.77
N THR A 295 -3.22 -13.04 12.79
CA THR A 295 -3.56 -12.66 14.17
C THR A 295 -2.49 -11.80 14.80
N PHE A 296 -2.91 -10.89 15.67
CA PHE A 296 -2.04 -10.02 16.44
C PHE A 296 -2.65 -9.78 17.82
N THR A 297 -1.81 -9.62 18.83
CA THR A 297 -2.22 -9.27 20.19
C THR A 297 -1.57 -7.96 20.55
N ASP A 298 -2.41 -6.97 20.80
CA ASP A 298 -2.04 -5.65 21.26
C ASP A 298 -2.23 -5.60 22.78
N GLU A 299 -1.14 -5.54 23.54
CA GLU A 299 -1.18 -5.67 25.00
C GLU A 299 -1.76 -4.42 25.69
N ASP A 300 -2.17 -4.55 26.95
CA ASP A 300 -2.64 -3.40 27.74
C ASP A 300 -1.52 -2.34 27.89
N GLY A 301 -1.85 -1.09 27.56
CA GLY A 301 -0.95 0.05 27.66
C GLY A 301 -0.07 0.29 26.43
N GLU A 302 -0.08 -0.60 25.43
CA GLU A 302 0.64 -0.40 24.16
C GLU A 302 0.16 0.88 23.47
N GLN A 303 1.11 1.71 23.05
CA GLN A 303 0.88 3.05 22.50
C GLN A 303 -0.06 3.93 23.35
N GLY A 304 -0.22 3.61 24.64
CA GLY A 304 -1.09 4.32 25.58
C GLY A 304 -2.57 3.91 25.56
N PHE A 305 -2.95 2.90 24.77
CA PHE A 305 -4.32 2.38 24.76
C PHE A 305 -4.56 1.41 25.93
N PRO A 306 -5.67 1.55 26.68
CA PRO A 306 -5.98 0.63 27.77
C PRO A 306 -6.50 -0.70 27.25
N SER A 307 -6.40 -1.74 28.07
CA SER A 307 -6.89 -3.10 27.83
C SER A 307 -6.14 -3.85 26.73
N LYS A 308 -6.03 -5.16 26.87
CA LYS A 308 -5.46 -6.04 25.86
C LYS A 308 -6.50 -6.27 24.76
N VAL A 309 -6.06 -6.30 23.51
CA VAL A 309 -6.88 -6.58 22.33
C VAL A 309 -6.28 -7.74 21.54
N PHE A 310 -7.08 -8.78 21.31
CA PHE A 310 -6.77 -9.81 20.33
C PHE A 310 -7.48 -9.47 19.02
N THR A 311 -6.75 -9.45 17.90
CA THR A 311 -7.31 -9.18 16.58
C THR A 311 -7.02 -10.30 15.59
N ARG A 312 -7.96 -10.51 14.68
CA ARG A 312 -7.85 -11.38 13.51
C ARG A 312 -8.19 -10.58 12.25
N VAL A 313 -7.35 -10.69 11.24
CA VAL A 313 -7.54 -10.11 9.90
C VAL A 313 -7.61 -11.25 8.90
N GLU A 314 -8.69 -11.33 8.15
CA GLU A 314 -8.97 -12.43 7.24
C GLU A 314 -9.15 -11.89 5.82
N TYR A 315 -8.49 -12.55 4.86
CA TYR A 315 -8.56 -12.20 3.44
C TYR A 315 -9.02 -13.39 2.62
N TRP A 316 -9.96 -13.18 1.70
CA TRP A 316 -10.39 -14.18 0.72
C TRP A 316 -10.31 -13.61 -0.70
N LEU A 317 -9.83 -14.43 -1.62
CA LEU A 317 -10.02 -14.24 -3.06
C LEU A 317 -11.15 -15.15 -3.52
N LEU A 318 -12.27 -14.53 -3.87
CA LEU A 318 -13.48 -15.20 -4.32
C LEU A 318 -13.55 -15.15 -5.85
N ARG A 319 -14.36 -16.05 -6.43
CA ARG A 319 -14.64 -16.08 -7.86
C ARG A 319 -15.14 -14.72 -8.38
N ARG A 320 -14.98 -14.50 -9.68
CA ARG A 320 -15.40 -13.28 -10.41
C ARG A 320 -14.72 -12.01 -9.90
N GLY A 321 -13.43 -12.08 -9.59
CA GLY A 321 -12.63 -10.90 -9.29
C GLY A 321 -13.00 -10.21 -7.98
N ARG A 322 -13.37 -10.97 -6.94
CA ARG A 322 -13.80 -10.42 -5.65
C ARG A 322 -12.73 -10.64 -4.59
N TRP A 323 -12.35 -9.58 -3.90
CA TRP A 323 -11.48 -9.61 -2.73
C TRP A 323 -12.28 -9.22 -1.48
N LYS A 324 -12.37 -10.13 -0.51
CA LYS A 324 -13.05 -9.90 0.78
C LYS A 324 -12.01 -9.72 1.88
N ILE A 325 -12.27 -8.75 2.75
CA ILE A 325 -11.51 -8.52 3.97
C ILE A 325 -12.50 -8.55 5.15
N ARG A 326 -12.16 -9.27 6.22
CA ARG A 326 -12.85 -9.20 7.51
C ARG A 326 -11.85 -8.94 8.62
N MET A 327 -12.16 -8.02 9.51
CA MET A 327 -11.35 -7.76 10.70
C MET A 327 -12.23 -7.89 11.94
N THR A 328 -11.77 -8.67 12.90
CA THR A 328 -12.43 -8.81 14.21
C THR A 328 -11.45 -8.45 15.32
N ALA A 329 -11.94 -7.84 16.38
CA ALA A 329 -11.13 -7.62 17.58
C ALA A 329 -11.94 -7.78 18.87
N GLU A 330 -11.32 -8.41 19.86
CA GLU A 330 -11.88 -8.68 21.17
C GLU A 330 -10.97 -8.08 22.24
N ALA A 331 -11.55 -7.30 23.15
CA ALA A 331 -10.82 -6.61 24.21
C ALA A 331 -11.20 -7.18 25.59
N ASP A 332 -10.23 -7.33 26.47
CA ASP A 332 -10.45 -7.82 27.85
C ASP A 332 -10.93 -6.72 28.82
N GLY A 333 -11.03 -5.49 28.33
CA GLY A 333 -11.57 -4.31 29.01
C GLY A 333 -12.00 -3.24 28.01
N GLU A 334 -12.56 -2.13 28.50
CA GLU A 334 -13.01 -1.04 27.64
C GLU A 334 -11.82 -0.36 26.94
N THR A 335 -11.90 -0.21 25.62
CA THR A 335 -10.87 0.44 24.81
C THR A 335 -11.45 0.95 23.49
N PRO A 336 -10.93 2.05 22.91
CA PRO A 336 -11.33 2.44 21.57
C PRO A 336 -10.71 1.51 20.53
N ILE A 337 -11.49 1.11 19.53
CA ILE A 337 -11.00 0.35 18.37
C ILE A 337 -11.57 0.97 17.10
N MET A 338 -10.71 1.29 16.15
CA MET A 338 -11.11 1.67 14.80
C MET A 338 -10.03 1.19 13.84
N LEU A 339 -10.34 0.19 13.03
CA LEU A 339 -9.40 -0.39 12.08
C LEU A 339 -9.74 0.05 10.67
N SER A 340 -8.72 0.10 9.81
CA SER A 340 -8.91 0.21 8.37
C SER A 340 -7.76 -0.44 7.60
N SER A 341 -7.97 -0.63 6.29
CA SER A 341 -6.96 -1.09 5.35
C SER A 341 -6.48 0.10 4.51
N HIS A 342 -5.19 0.42 4.58
CA HIS A 342 -4.62 1.64 4.01
C HIS A 342 -4.11 1.40 2.57
N VAL A 343 -4.98 0.86 1.71
CA VAL A 343 -4.62 0.50 0.33
C VAL A 343 -4.53 1.74 -0.56
N TYR A 344 -3.42 1.84 -1.29
CA TYR A 344 -3.18 2.88 -2.29
C TYR A 344 -3.53 2.33 -3.66
N TRP A 345 -4.54 2.92 -4.30
CA TRP A 345 -5.12 2.42 -5.54
C TRP A 345 -4.67 3.20 -6.76
N ASN A 346 -4.38 2.47 -7.84
CA ASN A 346 -4.35 3.00 -9.19
C ASN A 346 -4.85 1.92 -10.17
N LEU A 347 -6.08 2.07 -10.67
CA LEU A 347 -6.72 1.11 -11.58
C LEU A 347 -6.11 1.05 -12.99
N ASP A 348 -5.20 1.96 -13.35
CA ASP A 348 -4.40 1.85 -14.57
C ASP A 348 -3.09 1.10 -14.36
N ALA A 349 -2.73 0.82 -13.09
CA ALA A 349 -1.44 0.24 -12.72
C ALA A 349 -0.25 0.97 -13.40
N TYR A 350 -0.38 2.29 -13.54
CA TYR A 350 0.60 3.15 -14.23
C TYR A 350 0.90 2.78 -15.69
N ASN A 351 0.02 2.03 -16.35
CA ASN A 351 0.12 1.78 -17.80
C ASN A 351 0.01 3.12 -18.55
N SER A 352 1.04 3.44 -19.36
CA SER A 352 1.18 4.76 -20.01
C SER A 352 1.20 5.95 -19.04
N ASP A 353 1.79 5.76 -17.86
CA ASP A 353 1.86 6.75 -16.75
C ASP A 353 0.48 7.22 -16.25
N GLY A 354 -0.56 6.37 -16.38
CA GLY A 354 -1.91 6.67 -15.90
C GLY A 354 -1.96 7.05 -14.42
N SER A 355 -2.67 8.13 -14.11
CA SER A 355 -2.82 8.70 -12.77
C SER A 355 -4.20 8.40 -12.20
N ALA A 356 -4.29 8.06 -10.91
CA ALA A 356 -5.59 7.91 -10.24
C ALA A 356 -6.43 9.21 -10.23
N SER A 357 -5.81 10.38 -10.44
CA SER A 357 -6.54 11.63 -10.63
C SER A 357 -7.48 11.60 -11.84
N ASP A 358 -7.22 10.76 -12.83
CA ASP A 358 -8.05 10.64 -14.04
C ASP A 358 -9.23 9.67 -13.87
N HIS A 359 -9.22 8.89 -12.79
CA HIS A 359 -10.27 7.91 -12.49
C HIS A 359 -11.58 8.61 -12.16
N LYS A 360 -12.68 7.94 -12.48
CA LYS A 360 -14.01 8.34 -12.07
C LYS A 360 -14.33 7.72 -10.72
N LEU A 361 -14.97 8.48 -9.85
CA LEU A 361 -15.35 8.06 -8.50
C LEU A 361 -16.80 8.44 -8.22
N ARG A 362 -17.54 7.51 -7.61
CA ARG A 362 -18.87 7.71 -7.02
C ARG A 362 -18.86 7.18 -5.60
N ILE A 363 -19.41 7.92 -4.65
CA ILE A 363 -19.50 7.55 -3.24
C ILE A 363 -20.89 7.92 -2.75
N ASN A 364 -21.63 6.96 -2.21
CA ASN A 364 -22.95 7.18 -1.65
C ASN A 364 -22.85 7.71 -0.21
N ALA A 365 -22.15 8.84 -0.04
CA ALA A 365 -21.87 9.46 1.26
C ALA A 365 -22.19 10.97 1.19
N PRO A 366 -23.40 11.39 1.61
CA PRO A 366 -23.88 12.77 1.40
C PRO A 366 -23.32 13.78 2.41
N ARG A 367 -22.55 13.33 3.40
CA ARG A 367 -22.00 14.17 4.46
C ARG A 367 -20.51 13.94 4.62
N HIS A 368 -19.82 14.91 5.21
CA HIS A 368 -18.40 14.78 5.56
C HIS A 368 -18.12 15.37 6.94
N ILE A 369 -17.03 14.90 7.56
CA ILE A 369 -16.51 15.46 8.81
C ILE A 369 -15.65 16.67 8.47
N VAL A 370 -16.01 17.83 9.01
CA VAL A 370 -15.24 19.06 8.84
C VAL A 370 -13.98 18.98 9.71
N VAL A 371 -12.84 19.31 9.13
CA VAL A 371 -11.54 19.31 9.80
C VAL A 371 -10.91 20.69 9.80
N ASP A 372 -10.01 20.94 10.75
CA ASP A 372 -9.22 22.16 10.82
C ASP A 372 -7.98 22.12 9.90
N GLY A 373 -7.16 23.17 9.96
CA GLY A 373 -5.98 23.33 9.12
C GLY A 373 -4.88 22.28 9.31
N ILE A 374 -4.97 21.44 10.35
CA ILE A 374 -4.09 20.29 10.61
C ILE A 374 -4.88 18.97 10.64
N LEU A 375 -6.03 18.93 9.96
CA LEU A 375 -6.82 17.72 9.73
C LEU A 375 -7.46 17.11 10.98
N ILE A 376 -7.64 17.89 12.04
CA ILE A 376 -8.36 17.46 13.24
C ILE A 376 -9.84 17.81 13.12
N PRO A 377 -10.77 16.89 13.43
CA PRO A 377 -12.20 17.18 13.40
C PRO A 377 -12.59 18.38 14.26
N THR A 378 -13.41 19.26 13.69
CA THR A 378 -13.98 20.42 14.41
C THR A 378 -15.22 20.03 15.23
N GLY A 379 -15.74 18.82 15.00
CA GLY A 379 -17.01 18.33 15.52
C GLY A 379 -18.21 18.66 14.63
N GLN A 380 -18.03 19.46 13.57
CA GLN A 380 -19.07 19.74 12.58
C GLN A 380 -19.15 18.64 11.52
N ILE A 381 -20.38 18.36 11.09
CA ILE A 381 -20.69 17.46 9.97
C ILE A 381 -21.54 18.25 8.98
N GLU A 382 -21.12 18.30 7.74
CA GLU A 382 -21.76 19.11 6.70
C GLU A 382 -22.08 18.29 5.45
N SER A 383 -23.05 18.77 4.68
CA SER A 383 -23.40 18.17 3.39
C SER A 383 -22.21 18.27 2.41
N VAL A 384 -22.03 17.25 1.57
CA VAL A 384 -21.09 17.32 0.44
C VAL A 384 -21.65 18.15 -0.71
N VAL A 385 -22.97 18.38 -0.78
CA VAL A 385 -23.61 19.11 -1.88
C VAL A 385 -23.08 20.54 -1.94
N GLY A 386 -22.63 20.95 -3.13
CA GLY A 386 -22.04 22.27 -3.35
C GLY A 386 -20.56 22.37 -2.96
N THR A 387 -19.93 21.28 -2.53
CA THR A 387 -18.49 21.23 -2.23
C THR A 387 -17.73 20.35 -3.22
N PRO A 388 -16.39 20.49 -3.31
CA PRO A 388 -15.53 19.56 -4.06
C PRO A 388 -15.60 18.09 -3.62
N LEU A 389 -16.19 17.79 -2.46
CA LEU A 389 -16.40 16.42 -1.96
C LEU A 389 -17.68 15.78 -2.50
N ASN A 390 -18.46 16.49 -3.34
CA ASN A 390 -19.67 15.92 -3.92
C ASN A 390 -19.32 14.84 -4.95
N PHE A 391 -19.29 13.58 -4.49
CA PHE A 391 -19.13 12.37 -5.30
C PHE A 391 -20.43 11.54 -5.37
N LEU A 392 -21.58 12.12 -5.01
CA LEU A 392 -22.87 11.42 -5.11
C LEU A 392 -23.17 11.02 -6.56
N GLU A 393 -22.83 11.93 -7.48
CA GLU A 393 -22.77 11.62 -8.90
C GLU A 393 -21.32 11.35 -9.33
N PRO A 394 -21.11 10.42 -10.28
CA PRO A 394 -19.79 10.13 -10.83
C PRO A 394 -19.06 11.38 -11.33
N LYS A 395 -17.83 11.59 -10.86
CA LYS A 395 -16.93 12.61 -11.43
C LYS A 395 -15.47 12.17 -11.43
N THR A 396 -14.63 12.87 -12.19
CA THR A 396 -13.19 12.61 -12.22
C THR A 396 -12.57 13.11 -10.92
N ILE A 397 -11.72 12.31 -10.28
CA ILE A 397 -11.10 12.65 -8.99
C ILE A 397 -10.37 14.00 -9.06
N GLY A 398 -9.54 14.21 -10.08
CA GLY A 398 -8.73 15.41 -10.23
C GLY A 398 -9.48 16.67 -10.67
N SER A 399 -10.77 16.61 -11.03
CA SER A 399 -11.45 17.75 -11.67
C SER A 399 -11.56 18.97 -10.76
N ASP A 400 -11.67 18.74 -9.44
CA ASP A 400 -11.99 19.79 -8.47
C ASP A 400 -10.81 20.13 -7.56
N PHE A 401 -9.61 19.59 -7.79
CA PHE A 401 -8.43 19.81 -6.93
C PHE A 401 -8.13 21.30 -6.70
N ASN A 402 -8.29 22.14 -7.72
CA ASN A 402 -8.09 23.60 -7.58
C ASN A 402 -9.11 24.28 -6.66
N SER A 403 -10.22 23.60 -6.35
CA SER A 403 -11.28 24.07 -5.46
C SER A 403 -11.21 23.47 -4.06
N THR A 404 -10.23 22.59 -3.75
CA THR A 404 -10.10 21.95 -2.43
C THR A 404 -9.26 22.74 -1.42
N TYR A 405 -8.96 24.01 -1.71
CA TYR A 405 -8.17 24.84 -0.79
C TYR A 405 -8.83 24.95 0.58
N GLY A 406 -8.11 24.54 1.63
CA GLY A 406 -8.61 24.52 3.01
C GLY A 406 -9.48 23.30 3.37
N LEU A 407 -9.78 22.42 2.40
CA LEU A 407 -10.60 21.24 2.60
C LEU A 407 -9.81 20.04 3.13
N CYS A 408 -8.57 19.86 2.67
CA CYS A 408 -7.65 18.80 3.10
C CYS A 408 -6.48 19.34 3.94
N GLY A 409 -6.72 20.40 4.71
CA GLY A 409 -5.72 21.06 5.55
C GLY A 409 -5.00 22.24 4.89
N SER A 410 -4.13 22.89 5.65
CA SER A 410 -3.46 24.13 5.26
C SER A 410 -2.49 23.91 4.10
N GLY A 411 -2.69 24.62 2.99
CA GLY A 411 -1.81 24.51 1.81
C GLY A 411 -1.98 23.20 1.03
N CYS A 412 -2.99 22.39 1.37
CA CYS A 412 -3.29 21.16 0.66
C CYS A 412 -4.04 21.42 -0.65
N ASN A 413 -3.73 20.59 -1.65
CA ASN A 413 -4.43 20.45 -2.92
C ASN A 413 -4.77 18.96 -3.09
N GLY A 414 -5.99 18.62 -3.48
CA GLY A 414 -6.51 17.25 -3.43
C GLY A 414 -7.49 16.99 -2.27
N TYR A 415 -7.58 15.75 -1.82
CA TYR A 415 -8.50 15.25 -0.79
C TYR A 415 -7.73 14.59 0.36
N ASP A 416 -8.22 14.76 1.58
CA ASP A 416 -7.84 14.03 2.79
C ASP A 416 -9.00 14.14 3.79
N ASN A 417 -10.13 13.50 3.46
CA ASN A 417 -11.40 13.77 4.11
C ASN A 417 -12.19 12.49 4.42
N ALA A 418 -12.86 12.49 5.57
CA ALA A 418 -13.81 11.45 5.97
C ALA A 418 -15.21 11.81 5.48
N LEU A 419 -15.79 10.98 4.61
CA LEU A 419 -17.18 11.07 4.17
C LEU A 419 -18.03 10.05 4.93
N ILE A 420 -19.24 10.43 5.29
CA ILE A 420 -20.17 9.64 6.11
C ILE A 420 -21.24 9.04 5.21
N TYR A 421 -21.37 7.72 5.28
CA TYR A 421 -22.44 6.99 4.64
C TYR A 421 -23.78 7.24 5.34
N ASP A 422 -24.88 7.11 4.60
CA ASP A 422 -26.20 7.11 5.23
C ASP A 422 -26.41 5.87 6.09
N SER A 423 -27.08 6.03 7.24
CA SER A 423 -27.23 4.98 8.25
C SER A 423 -28.26 3.92 7.87
N ASP A 424 -29.16 4.23 6.93
CA ASP A 424 -30.20 3.34 6.40
C ASP A 424 -29.82 2.72 5.05
N ARG A 425 -28.58 2.91 4.58
CA ARG A 425 -28.12 2.29 3.33
C ARG A 425 -28.16 0.77 3.40
N SER A 426 -28.42 0.14 2.26
CA SER A 426 -28.19 -1.30 2.10
C SER A 426 -26.70 -1.60 2.18
N ILE A 427 -26.32 -2.60 2.98
CA ILE A 427 -24.95 -3.13 3.02
C ILE A 427 -24.66 -4.09 1.86
N ASP A 428 -25.71 -4.57 1.19
CA ASP A 428 -25.62 -5.48 0.03
C ASP A 428 -25.37 -4.73 -1.28
N GLU A 429 -25.52 -3.41 -1.28
CA GLU A 429 -25.25 -2.54 -2.42
C GLU A 429 -23.85 -1.88 -2.29
N PRO A 430 -23.18 -1.57 -3.41
CA PRO A 430 -21.92 -0.83 -3.37
C PRO A 430 -22.09 0.54 -2.69
N ALA A 431 -21.30 0.77 -1.64
CA ALA A 431 -21.20 2.06 -0.96
C ALA A 431 -20.40 3.08 -1.80
N MET A 432 -19.49 2.59 -2.63
CA MET A 432 -18.73 3.39 -3.58
C MET A 432 -18.28 2.59 -4.80
N GLU A 433 -17.94 3.29 -5.87
CA GLU A 433 -17.38 2.72 -7.09
C GLU A 433 -16.31 3.66 -7.66
N MET A 434 -15.22 3.07 -8.16
CA MET A 434 -14.15 3.78 -8.86
C MET A 434 -13.84 3.04 -10.15
N TRP A 435 -13.59 3.75 -11.26
CA TRP A 435 -13.18 3.11 -12.50
C TRP A 435 -12.24 3.97 -13.32
N SER A 436 -11.42 3.29 -14.13
CA SER A 436 -10.60 3.93 -15.15
C SER A 436 -11.20 3.68 -16.53
N SER A 437 -11.33 4.74 -17.32
CA SER A 437 -11.69 4.62 -18.73
C SER A 437 -10.56 3.99 -19.56
N ASN A 438 -9.30 4.15 -19.14
CA ASN A 438 -8.12 3.68 -19.86
C ASN A 438 -7.99 2.15 -19.76
N SER A 439 -7.73 1.62 -18.55
CA SER A 439 -7.71 0.17 -18.35
C SER A 439 -9.07 -0.49 -18.50
N GLY A 440 -10.17 0.25 -18.31
CA GLY A 440 -11.52 -0.30 -18.23
C GLY A 440 -11.84 -0.94 -16.88
N ILE A 441 -10.88 -1.05 -15.96
CA ILE A 441 -11.11 -1.67 -14.66
C ILE A 441 -12.07 -0.81 -13.85
N LYS A 442 -13.12 -1.43 -13.33
CA LYS A 442 -14.05 -0.90 -12.35
C LYS A 442 -13.91 -1.67 -11.04
N MET A 443 -13.87 -0.94 -9.93
CA MET A 443 -13.89 -1.44 -8.57
C MET A 443 -15.17 -0.96 -7.88
N SER A 444 -15.99 -1.89 -7.39
CA SER A 444 -17.17 -1.62 -6.57
C SER A 444 -16.94 -2.14 -5.15
N VAL A 445 -17.22 -1.32 -4.13
CA VAL A 445 -16.94 -1.67 -2.73
C VAL A 445 -18.23 -1.77 -1.94
N LYS A 446 -18.51 -2.95 -1.40
CA LYS A 446 -19.53 -3.19 -0.36
C LYS A 446 -18.84 -3.20 0.98
N THR A 447 -19.44 -2.58 1.99
CA THR A 447 -18.84 -2.46 3.32
C THR A 447 -19.92 -2.31 4.40
N ASP A 448 -19.62 -2.71 5.62
CA ASP A 448 -20.43 -2.45 6.82
C ASP A 448 -20.00 -1.17 7.57
N GLN A 449 -18.93 -0.50 7.09
CA GLN A 449 -18.39 0.68 7.75
C GLN A 449 -19.30 1.90 7.63
N LYS A 450 -19.22 2.80 8.61
CA LYS A 450 -20.08 3.99 8.69
C LYS A 450 -19.53 5.20 7.93
N SER A 451 -18.25 5.17 7.58
CA SER A 451 -17.59 6.24 6.84
C SER A 451 -16.44 5.71 5.98
N VAL A 452 -15.94 6.58 5.11
CA VAL A 452 -14.77 6.32 4.27
C VAL A 452 -13.82 7.52 4.31
N GLN A 453 -12.53 7.29 4.55
CA GLN A 453 -11.50 8.29 4.29
C GLN A 453 -11.11 8.21 2.82
N ILE A 454 -10.97 9.36 2.18
CA ILE A 454 -10.31 9.46 0.89
C ILE A 454 -9.11 10.39 0.98
N TYR A 455 -7.96 9.86 0.58
CA TYR A 455 -6.71 10.61 0.47
C TYR A 455 -6.15 10.47 -0.95
N SER A 456 -6.05 11.57 -1.69
CA SER A 456 -5.58 11.57 -3.08
C SER A 456 -4.06 11.70 -3.21
N CYS A 457 -3.31 11.05 -2.33
CA CYS A 457 -1.85 10.99 -2.40
C CYS A 457 -1.16 12.36 -2.55
N ASN A 458 -1.65 13.37 -1.80
CA ASN A 458 -1.27 14.78 -1.99
C ASN A 458 0.22 15.05 -1.78
N SER A 459 0.93 14.18 -1.04
CA SER A 459 2.33 14.37 -0.68
C SER A 459 3.10 13.04 -0.58
N ILE A 460 2.74 12.07 -1.42
CA ILE A 460 3.48 10.79 -1.50
C ILE A 460 4.91 10.97 -2.02
N SER A 461 5.15 12.02 -2.81
CA SER A 461 6.47 12.41 -3.30
C SER A 461 6.73 13.88 -2.98
N THR A 462 7.74 14.13 -2.17
CA THR A 462 8.20 15.49 -1.80
C THR A 462 9.72 15.56 -1.91
N ASP A 463 10.29 16.77 -1.79
CA ASP A 463 11.74 16.95 -1.93
C ASP A 463 12.50 16.08 -0.91
N GLY A 464 13.25 15.09 -1.42
CA GLY A 464 14.01 14.13 -0.61
C GLY A 464 13.27 12.82 -0.27
N LEU A 465 11.96 12.74 -0.49
CA LEU A 465 11.15 11.54 -0.25
C LEU A 465 10.51 11.06 -1.56
N ARG A 466 11.02 9.94 -2.08
CA ARG A 466 10.52 9.30 -3.30
C ARG A 466 10.46 7.80 -3.14
N PHE A 467 9.34 7.22 -3.54
CA PHE A 467 9.11 5.78 -3.49
C PHE A 467 9.12 5.21 -4.91
N ALA A 468 10.02 4.26 -5.17
CA ALA A 468 10.12 3.62 -6.47
C ALA A 468 8.86 2.81 -6.75
N ARG A 469 8.36 2.86 -7.98
CA ARG A 469 7.25 1.99 -8.40
C ARG A 469 7.70 0.53 -8.36
N LYS A 470 6.78 -0.38 -8.03
CA LYS A 470 6.97 -1.81 -8.25
C LYS A 470 7.28 -2.10 -9.72
N SER A 471 8.05 -3.14 -9.97
CA SER A 471 8.34 -3.63 -11.32
C SER A 471 7.08 -3.97 -12.11
N SER A 472 5.98 -4.38 -11.45
CA SER A 472 4.67 -4.60 -12.06
C SER A 472 3.96 -3.33 -12.57
N GLN A 473 4.46 -2.15 -12.18
CA GLN A 473 3.88 -0.82 -12.44
C GLN A 473 4.88 0.14 -13.11
N SER A 474 5.95 -0.42 -13.70
CA SER A 474 7.05 0.35 -14.25
C SER A 474 7.47 -0.26 -15.58
N GLU A 475 7.50 0.53 -16.65
CA GLU A 475 8.01 0.09 -17.96
C GLU A 475 9.54 0.16 -18.01
N HIS A 476 10.13 1.01 -17.15
CA HIS A 476 11.57 1.27 -17.07
C HIS A 476 12.04 1.34 -15.62
N SER A 477 13.34 1.12 -15.37
CA SER A 477 13.93 1.37 -14.06
C SER A 477 13.85 2.86 -13.68
N ASN A 478 13.65 3.18 -12.40
CA ASN A 478 13.65 4.53 -11.82
C ASN A 478 12.37 5.38 -12.05
N GLN A 479 11.21 4.76 -12.22
CA GLN A 479 9.93 5.48 -12.08
C GLN A 479 9.52 5.49 -10.60
N PHE A 480 8.90 6.58 -10.17
CA PHE A 480 8.48 6.79 -8.78
C PHE A 480 6.97 7.05 -8.69
N TYR A 481 6.38 6.78 -7.54
CA TYR A 481 5.01 7.21 -7.26
C TYR A 481 4.97 8.74 -7.15
N GLU A 482 4.07 9.37 -7.90
CA GLU A 482 3.94 10.83 -7.96
C GLU A 482 2.72 11.31 -7.16
N ASN A 483 2.71 12.56 -6.75
CA ASN A 483 1.54 13.14 -6.08
C ASN A 483 0.30 13.00 -6.96
N HIS A 484 -0.83 12.66 -6.34
CA HIS A 484 -2.12 12.40 -7.01
C HIS A 484 -2.17 11.21 -7.97
N SER A 485 -1.06 10.49 -8.16
CA SER A 485 -1.04 9.30 -9.01
C SER A 485 -1.73 8.08 -8.40
N CYS A 486 -2.16 8.19 -7.15
CA CYS A 486 -2.93 7.19 -6.43
C CYS A 486 -4.06 7.84 -5.62
N VAL A 487 -5.00 7.01 -5.18
CA VAL A 487 -6.00 7.38 -4.19
C VAL A 487 -6.06 6.29 -3.12
N VAL A 488 -6.13 6.69 -1.86
CA VAL A 488 -6.34 5.80 -0.71
C VAL A 488 -7.81 5.86 -0.34
N ILE A 489 -8.40 4.68 -0.09
CA ILE A 489 -9.80 4.50 0.30
C ILE A 489 -9.81 3.63 1.56
N GLU A 490 -10.06 4.26 2.71
CA GLU A 490 -10.10 3.59 4.01
C GLU A 490 -11.55 3.48 4.47
N GLN A 491 -12.14 2.30 4.39
CA GLN A 491 -13.44 2.05 5.02
C GLN A 491 -13.24 2.04 6.53
N GLN A 492 -13.95 2.87 7.29
CA GLN A 492 -13.68 3.06 8.72
C GLN A 492 -14.85 3.67 9.51
N GLY A 493 -14.67 3.76 10.83
CA GLY A 493 -15.50 4.59 11.70
C GLY A 493 -15.15 6.08 11.60
N PHE A 494 -15.81 6.90 12.42
CA PHE A 494 -15.65 8.35 12.33
C PHE A 494 -14.31 8.78 12.96
N ILE A 495 -13.54 9.58 12.23
CA ILE A 495 -12.27 10.11 12.70
C ILE A 495 -12.46 10.94 13.99
N ASP A 496 -11.59 10.76 14.99
CA ASP A 496 -11.71 11.37 16.34
C ASP A 496 -13.10 11.26 17.00
N GLY A 497 -13.95 10.30 16.62
CA GLY A 497 -15.28 10.16 17.21
C GLY A 497 -15.27 9.83 18.70
N ILE A 498 -14.18 9.24 19.20
CA ILE A 498 -13.93 9.05 20.64
C ILE A 498 -13.83 10.36 21.44
N ASN A 499 -13.56 11.49 20.78
CA ASN A 499 -13.56 12.82 21.41
C ASN A 499 -14.79 13.66 21.02
N ASN A 500 -15.53 13.27 19.97
CA ASN A 500 -16.69 13.98 19.46
C ASN A 500 -18.04 13.32 19.81
N TYR A 501 -18.03 12.16 20.49
CA TYR A 501 -19.23 11.36 20.77
C TYR A 501 -20.39 12.13 21.42
N LYS A 502 -20.11 13.10 22.31
CA LYS A 502 -21.15 13.89 22.98
C LYS A 502 -21.94 14.79 22.03
N SER A 503 -21.27 15.29 21.00
CA SER A 503 -21.88 16.12 19.97
C SER A 503 -22.62 15.24 18.98
N TRP A 504 -21.93 14.23 18.44
CA TRP A 504 -22.44 13.39 17.37
C TRP A 504 -23.57 12.47 17.80
N SER A 505 -23.62 12.03 19.06
CA SER A 505 -24.77 11.28 19.58
C SER A 505 -26.08 12.09 19.59
N LYS A 506 -26.01 13.40 19.33
CA LYS A 506 -27.18 14.30 19.26
C LYS A 506 -27.47 14.77 17.83
N THR A 507 -26.49 14.73 16.94
CA THR A 507 -26.57 15.33 15.60
C THR A 507 -26.47 14.32 14.46
N VAL A 508 -26.06 13.08 14.77
CA VAL A 508 -25.90 12.01 13.78
C VAL A 508 -26.84 10.87 14.16
N ASP A 509 -27.83 10.63 13.31
CA ASP A 509 -28.77 9.54 13.50
C ASP A 509 -28.06 8.19 13.60
N GLY A 510 -28.32 7.47 14.70
CA GLY A 510 -27.75 6.15 14.96
C GLY A 510 -26.31 6.15 15.50
N PHE A 511 -25.68 7.30 15.72
CA PHE A 511 -24.37 7.37 16.38
C PHE A 511 -24.53 7.27 17.90
N LYS A 512 -23.94 6.25 18.54
CA LYS A 512 -24.05 6.05 19.99
C LYS A 512 -22.90 6.72 20.74
N THR A 513 -23.08 7.02 22.03
CA THR A 513 -22.00 7.64 22.82
C THR A 513 -20.78 6.74 23.00
N ASP A 514 -21.00 5.43 22.98
CA ASP A 514 -19.99 4.38 23.09
C ASP A 514 -19.64 3.77 21.71
N GLU A 515 -20.00 4.42 20.61
CA GLU A 515 -19.93 3.89 19.24
C GLU A 515 -18.61 3.16 18.95
N GLN A 516 -17.49 3.82 19.25
CA GLN A 516 -16.13 3.32 18.95
C GLN A 516 -15.41 2.73 20.16
N ILE A 517 -16.13 2.51 21.27
CA ILE A 517 -15.61 1.83 22.46
C ILE A 517 -16.07 0.37 22.41
N TYR A 518 -15.13 -0.54 22.65
CA TYR A 518 -15.30 -1.99 22.61
C TYR A 518 -14.78 -2.60 23.91
N GLY A 519 -15.14 -3.85 24.18
CA GLY A 519 -14.82 -4.53 25.44
C GLY A 519 -15.40 -5.95 25.49
N PRO A 520 -15.40 -6.60 26.67
CA PRO A 520 -15.83 -8.00 26.81
C PRO A 520 -17.25 -8.31 26.34
N ASN A 521 -18.13 -7.29 26.30
CA ASN A 521 -19.54 -7.44 25.91
C ASN A 521 -19.85 -6.84 24.52
N LYS A 522 -18.84 -6.33 23.80
CA LYS A 522 -18.99 -5.69 22.50
C LYS A 522 -17.71 -5.87 21.70
N SER A 523 -17.70 -6.87 20.83
CA SER A 523 -16.60 -7.12 19.90
C SER A 523 -16.62 -6.14 18.72
N PHE A 524 -15.44 -5.87 18.16
CA PHE A 524 -15.29 -5.10 16.93
C PHE A 524 -15.42 -6.02 15.72
N GLU A 525 -16.17 -5.58 14.72
CA GLU A 525 -16.24 -6.21 13.40
C GLU A 525 -16.13 -5.16 12.30
N TRP A 526 -15.48 -5.55 11.20
CA TRP A 526 -15.32 -4.76 9.98
C TRP A 526 -15.33 -5.72 8.82
N ASN A 527 -16.14 -5.44 7.79
CA ASN A 527 -16.27 -6.27 6.60
C ASN A 527 -16.34 -5.40 5.36
N SER A 528 -15.52 -5.73 4.34
CA SER A 528 -15.65 -5.15 3.02
C SER A 528 -15.39 -6.17 1.92
N VAL A 529 -16.07 -6.01 0.79
CA VAL A 529 -15.86 -6.77 -0.45
C VAL A 529 -15.56 -5.77 -1.56
N TYR A 530 -14.41 -5.95 -2.20
CA TYR A 530 -13.96 -5.22 -3.38
C TYR A 530 -14.20 -6.10 -4.60
N GLU A 531 -15.13 -5.71 -5.46
CA GLU A 531 -15.47 -6.43 -6.68
C GLU A 531 -14.87 -5.72 -7.89
N PHE A 532 -14.08 -6.44 -8.69
CA PHE A 532 -13.44 -5.92 -9.88
C PHE A 532 -14.12 -6.45 -11.15
N SER A 533 -14.50 -5.52 -12.02
CA SER A 533 -15.11 -5.78 -13.33
C SER A 533 -14.47 -4.91 -14.42
N VAL A 534 -14.90 -5.08 -15.67
CA VAL A 534 -14.36 -4.43 -16.87
C VAL A 534 -15.49 -3.80 -17.68
#